data_AF-S0GRS2-F1
#
_entry.id   AF-S0GRS2-F1
#
_cell.length_a   1.000
_cell.length_b   1.000
_cell.length_c   1.000
_cell.angle_alpha   90.00
_cell.angle_beta   90.00
_cell.angle_gamma   90.00
#
_symmetry.space_group_name_H-M   'P 1'
#
loop_
_entity.id
_entity.type
_entity.pdbx_description
1 polymer ?
#
loop_
_entity_poly.entity_id
_entity_poly.type
_entity_poly.pdbx_seq_one_letter_code
_entity_poly.pdbx_strand_id
1 'polypeptide(L)'
;MIDIIYNGRVPACGVFCGGCPNYTRIKKPCKGAEYSDKCERCKTFHLCCKEKGITHCFQCRIFPCSKFKSFTKRWLKYGQDFIENQRLLALGTDVFLDNYNRMIHFETERLVIKEITIEEELKALLAIYTQEENMKYIQSGRYDWTLQELKARYKAANETGYPEGYGVFVVKMRGENNIIGEAGLFNSFSDPGKMEVGYIIDQAYWNKGYGTEVCQGLIDYAFSRLGCTELIARMYDQNMASVRVCEKLGFEYLLTGEAANKKVFREYRKTFIK
;
A
#
# COMPACT_ATOMS: atom_id res chain seq x y z
N MET A 1 -17.73 -3.79 0.40
CA MET A 1 -16.27 -3.66 0.45
C MET A 1 -15.74 -4.98 0.99
N ILE A 2 -14.97 -5.71 0.18
CA ILE A 2 -14.57 -7.08 0.50
C ILE A 2 -13.34 -6.97 1.39
N ASP A 3 -13.39 -7.58 2.58
CA ASP A 3 -12.19 -7.88 3.36
C ASP A 3 -11.15 -8.52 2.43
N ILE A 4 -10.04 -7.85 2.15
CA ILE A 4 -8.93 -8.47 1.45
C ILE A 4 -8.00 -9.09 2.50
N ILE A 5 -8.61 -9.89 3.38
CA ILE A 5 -7.87 -10.84 4.19
C ILE A 5 -7.68 -12.04 3.27
N TYR A 6 -6.45 -12.18 2.76
CA TYR A 6 -6.09 -13.42 2.08
C TYR A 6 -6.05 -14.53 3.12
N ASN A 7 -7.05 -15.41 3.06
CA ASN A 7 -7.16 -16.62 3.87
C ASN A 7 -6.81 -17.89 3.07
N GLY A 8 -6.29 -17.72 1.85
CA GLY A 8 -5.93 -18.85 1.02
C GLY A 8 -4.69 -19.56 1.54
N ARG A 9 -4.52 -20.82 1.14
CA ARG A 9 -3.35 -21.62 1.44
C ARG A 9 -2.04 -20.88 1.13
N VAL A 10 -1.04 -21.09 1.98
CA VAL A 10 0.34 -20.68 1.71
C VAL A 10 1.10 -21.88 1.10
N PRO A 11 1.74 -21.73 -0.08
CA PRO A 11 2.52 -22.83 -0.68
C PRO A 11 3.76 -23.20 0.12
N ALA A 12 4.33 -24.38 -0.18
CA ALA A 12 5.56 -24.88 0.44
C ALA A 12 6.77 -23.91 0.37
N CYS A 13 6.81 -23.04 -0.63
CA CYS A 13 7.84 -22.01 -0.75
C CYS A 13 7.60 -20.79 0.14
N GLY A 14 6.38 -20.56 0.63
CA GLY A 14 6.00 -19.43 1.47
C GLY A 14 5.66 -18.17 0.70
N VAL A 15 5.05 -18.28 -0.49
CA VAL A 15 4.61 -17.09 -1.24
C VAL A 15 3.33 -16.55 -0.64
N PHE A 16 3.27 -15.25 -0.35
CA PHE A 16 2.01 -14.58 -0.07
C PHE A 16 1.32 -14.24 -1.38
N CYS A 17 0.28 -15.00 -1.75
CA CYS A 17 -0.40 -14.79 -3.04
C CYS A 17 -1.04 -13.40 -3.12
N GLY A 18 -1.58 -12.84 -2.03
CA GLY A 18 -2.17 -11.49 -2.02
C GLY A 18 -1.22 -10.40 -2.53
N GLY A 19 0.09 -10.54 -2.35
CA GLY A 19 1.11 -9.62 -2.88
C GLY A 19 1.82 -10.09 -4.15
N CYS A 20 1.45 -11.25 -4.71
CA CYS A 20 2.14 -11.85 -5.85
C CYS A 20 1.70 -11.18 -7.18
N PRO A 21 2.62 -10.68 -8.03
CA PRO A 21 2.25 -10.03 -9.29
C PRO A 21 1.41 -10.90 -10.23
N ASN A 22 1.59 -12.22 -10.19
CA ASN A 22 0.78 -13.14 -10.99
C ASN A 22 -0.64 -13.30 -10.46
N TYR A 23 -0.84 -13.16 -9.15
CA TYR A 23 -2.15 -13.23 -8.51
C TYR A 23 -2.88 -11.90 -8.65
N THR A 24 -2.20 -10.79 -8.44
CA THR A 24 -2.78 -9.44 -8.46
C THR A 24 -2.93 -8.87 -9.88
N ARG A 25 -2.51 -9.57 -10.94
CA ARG A 25 -2.66 -9.07 -12.32
C ARG A 25 -4.10 -8.89 -12.76
N ILE A 26 -4.38 -7.76 -13.41
CA ILE A 26 -5.72 -7.43 -13.94
C ILE A 26 -6.17 -8.47 -14.98
N LYS A 27 -5.30 -8.79 -15.94
CA LYS A 27 -5.64 -9.72 -17.03
C LYS A 27 -5.25 -11.15 -16.69
N LYS A 28 -6.25 -12.03 -16.65
CA LYS A 28 -6.12 -13.49 -16.42
C LYS A 28 -5.37 -13.81 -15.11
N PRO A 29 -5.76 -13.28 -13.93
CA PRO A 29 -5.04 -13.52 -12.67
C PRO A 29 -4.82 -15.00 -12.38
N CYS A 30 -3.71 -15.32 -11.72
CA CYS A 30 -3.57 -16.62 -11.05
C CYS A 30 -4.67 -16.72 -10.00
N LYS A 31 -5.34 -17.87 -9.88
CA LYS A 31 -6.41 -18.06 -8.88
C LYS A 31 -5.89 -18.16 -7.44
N GLY A 32 -4.58 -18.07 -7.21
CA GLY A 32 -3.97 -18.21 -5.90
C GLY A 32 -3.73 -19.65 -5.52
N ALA A 33 -2.94 -19.87 -4.48
CA ALA A 33 -2.50 -21.20 -4.08
C ALA A 33 -3.61 -22.12 -3.57
N GLU A 34 -4.72 -21.55 -3.10
CA GLU A 34 -5.92 -22.28 -2.71
C GLU A 34 -6.60 -22.95 -3.91
N TYR A 35 -6.78 -22.20 -5.00
CA TYR A 35 -7.61 -22.60 -6.14
C TYR A 35 -6.82 -22.99 -7.40
N SER A 36 -5.49 -22.98 -7.32
CA SER A 36 -4.59 -23.32 -8.43
C SER A 36 -3.57 -24.37 -8.00
N ASP A 37 -3.64 -25.53 -8.64
CA ASP A 37 -2.71 -26.65 -8.50
C ASP A 37 -1.27 -26.35 -9.01
N LYS A 38 -1.02 -25.19 -9.63
CA LYS A 38 0.33 -24.76 -10.06
C LYS A 38 1.37 -24.88 -8.95
N CYS A 39 0.98 -24.53 -7.72
CA CYS A 39 1.87 -24.61 -6.57
C CYS A 39 2.17 -26.06 -6.18
N GLU A 40 1.21 -26.98 -6.36
CA GLU A 40 1.36 -28.41 -6.07
C GLU A 40 2.21 -29.12 -7.13
N ARG A 41 2.14 -28.67 -8.38
CA ARG A 41 2.97 -29.19 -9.48
C ARG A 41 4.40 -28.64 -9.45
N CYS A 42 4.75 -27.79 -8.49
CA CYS A 42 6.07 -27.17 -8.39
C CYS A 42 7.15 -28.20 -8.01
N LYS A 43 7.94 -28.64 -9.00
CA LYS A 43 9.11 -29.52 -8.82
C LYS A 43 10.20 -28.91 -7.93
N THR A 44 10.26 -27.58 -7.86
CA THR A 44 11.33 -26.88 -7.14
C THR A 44 11.17 -26.96 -5.63
N PHE A 45 9.94 -26.79 -5.13
CA PHE A 45 9.68 -26.65 -3.69
C PHE A 45 8.64 -27.63 -3.19
N HIS A 46 7.45 -27.69 -3.81
CA HIS A 46 6.38 -28.54 -3.32
C HIS A 46 6.73 -30.03 -3.40
N LEU A 47 7.13 -30.53 -4.57
CA LEU A 47 7.49 -31.95 -4.71
C LEU A 47 8.76 -32.30 -3.91
N CYS A 48 9.72 -31.38 -3.81
CA CYS A 48 10.89 -31.54 -2.94
C CYS A 48 10.51 -31.68 -1.46
N CYS A 49 9.54 -30.89 -0.99
CA CYS A 49 9.02 -31.02 0.38
C CYS A 49 8.29 -32.36 0.56
N LYS A 50 7.44 -32.74 -0.40
CA LYS A 50 6.72 -34.02 -0.40
C LYS A 50 7.67 -35.23 -0.34
N GLU A 51 8.72 -35.26 -1.15
CA GLU A 51 9.75 -36.31 -1.13
C GLU A 51 10.48 -36.42 0.21
N LYS A 52 10.60 -35.30 0.94
CA LYS A 52 11.24 -35.22 2.25
C LYS A 52 10.29 -35.44 3.43
N GLY A 53 9.01 -35.69 3.17
CA GLY A 53 7.98 -35.83 4.21
C GLY A 53 7.70 -34.55 5.00
N ILE A 54 7.95 -33.38 4.40
CA ILE A 54 7.71 -32.07 5.02
C ILE A 54 6.70 -31.26 4.20
N THR A 55 6.14 -30.21 4.80
CA THR A 55 5.13 -29.36 4.16
C THR A 55 5.71 -28.05 3.60
N HIS A 56 6.73 -27.51 4.27
CA HIS A 56 7.33 -26.22 3.95
C HIS A 56 8.87 -26.30 4.00
N CYS A 57 9.52 -25.40 3.28
CA CYS A 57 10.98 -25.40 3.17
C CYS A 57 11.71 -25.17 4.50
N PHE A 58 11.12 -24.44 5.46
CA PHE A 58 11.70 -24.18 6.78
C PHE A 58 11.96 -25.47 7.59
N GLN A 59 11.17 -26.52 7.32
CA GLN A 59 11.30 -27.82 7.98
C GLN A 59 12.47 -28.66 7.43
N CYS A 60 13.11 -28.20 6.35
CA CYS A 60 14.23 -28.91 5.74
C CYS A 60 15.50 -28.74 6.58
N ARG A 61 16.21 -29.83 6.86
CA ARG A 61 17.48 -29.84 7.63
C ARG A 61 18.59 -28.90 7.11
N ILE A 62 18.56 -28.57 5.81
CA ILE A 62 19.55 -27.70 5.17
C ILE A 62 18.96 -26.33 4.81
N PHE A 63 17.83 -25.94 5.42
CA PHE A 63 17.21 -24.66 5.18
C PHE A 63 18.08 -23.50 5.73
N PRO A 64 18.24 -22.38 5.01
CA PRO A 64 17.89 -22.19 3.60
C PRO A 64 18.93 -22.83 2.67
N CYS A 65 18.49 -23.75 1.80
CA CYS A 65 19.39 -24.39 0.84
C CYS A 65 19.76 -23.44 -0.31
N SER A 66 20.81 -23.76 -1.08
CA SER A 66 21.29 -22.92 -2.18
C SER A 66 20.18 -22.55 -3.19
N LYS A 67 19.36 -23.54 -3.59
CA LYS A 67 18.21 -23.34 -4.51
C LYS A 67 17.20 -22.34 -3.96
N PHE A 68 16.91 -22.40 -2.65
CA PHE A 68 15.97 -21.52 -1.98
C PHE A 68 16.52 -20.09 -1.85
N LYS A 69 17.81 -19.94 -1.51
CA LYS A 69 18.51 -18.65 -1.49
C LYS A 69 18.47 -17.95 -2.85
N SER A 70 18.78 -18.66 -3.93
CA SER A 70 18.72 -18.10 -5.29
C SER A 70 17.31 -17.72 -5.72
N PHE A 71 16.30 -18.49 -5.30
CA PHE A 71 14.90 -18.13 -5.56
C PHE A 71 14.50 -16.87 -4.80
N THR A 72 14.81 -16.80 -3.50
CA THR A 72 14.55 -15.64 -2.63
C THR A 72 15.13 -14.38 -3.24
N LYS A 73 16.43 -14.39 -3.61
CA LYS A 73 17.12 -13.25 -4.22
C LYS A 73 16.39 -12.69 -5.46
N ARG A 74 15.81 -13.54 -6.29
CA ARG A 74 15.08 -13.12 -7.52
C ARG A 74 13.74 -12.46 -7.22
N TRP A 75 13.16 -12.72 -6.06
CA TRP A 75 11.83 -12.28 -5.67
C TRP A 75 11.82 -11.13 -4.67
N LEU A 76 12.97 -10.76 -4.09
CA LEU A 76 13.10 -9.59 -3.23
C LEU A 76 12.51 -8.33 -3.89
N LYS A 77 12.73 -8.12 -5.19
CA LYS A 77 12.14 -7.01 -5.96
C LYS A 77 10.60 -6.96 -6.03
N TYR A 78 9.91 -7.98 -5.53
CA TYR A 78 8.45 -8.03 -5.43
C TYR A 78 7.98 -7.97 -3.97
N GLY A 79 8.86 -7.62 -3.02
CA GLY A 79 8.55 -7.59 -1.59
C GLY A 79 8.35 -8.97 -0.98
N GLN A 80 8.90 -10.02 -1.59
CA GLN A 80 8.78 -11.40 -1.08
C GLN A 80 10.17 -11.88 -0.65
N ASP A 81 10.49 -11.66 0.63
CA ASP A 81 11.62 -12.33 1.25
C ASP A 81 11.19 -13.73 1.69
N PHE A 82 11.38 -14.68 0.79
CA PHE A 82 11.04 -16.08 1.04
C PHE A 82 11.75 -16.71 2.23
N ILE A 83 12.92 -16.23 2.65
CA ILE A 83 13.59 -16.76 3.84
C ILE A 83 12.86 -16.24 5.08
N GLU A 84 12.54 -14.96 5.11
CA GLU A 84 11.75 -14.37 6.21
C GLU A 84 10.34 -14.97 6.27
N ASN A 85 9.71 -15.19 5.12
CA ASN A 85 8.42 -15.86 5.02
C ASN A 85 8.43 -17.24 5.65
N GLN A 86 9.49 -18.00 5.41
CA GLN A 86 9.66 -19.31 6.00
C GLN A 86 9.90 -19.26 7.52
N ARG A 87 10.52 -18.19 8.04
CA ARG A 87 10.63 -17.95 9.49
C ARG A 87 9.29 -17.60 10.11
N LEU A 88 8.51 -16.73 9.47
CA LEU A 88 7.15 -16.40 9.90
C LEU A 88 6.24 -17.64 9.88
N LEU A 89 6.31 -18.45 8.82
CA LEU A 89 5.54 -19.71 8.72
C LEU A 89 5.93 -20.74 9.78
N ALA A 90 7.17 -20.70 10.27
CA ALA A 90 7.59 -21.55 11.37
C ALA A 90 6.94 -21.14 12.71
N LEU A 91 6.47 -19.90 12.84
CA LEU A 91 5.71 -19.41 14.00
C LEU A 91 4.22 -19.75 13.90
N GLY A 92 3.68 -19.86 12.69
CA GLY A 92 2.27 -20.17 12.45
C GLY A 92 1.83 -19.66 11.07
N THR A 93 0.88 -20.37 10.43
CA THR A 93 0.30 -19.88 9.17
C THR A 93 -0.58 -18.66 9.39
N ASP A 94 -1.29 -18.62 10.52
CA ASP A 94 -2.04 -17.48 11.02
C ASP A 94 -1.13 -16.25 11.23
N VAL A 95 0.03 -16.42 11.88
CA VAL A 95 1.02 -15.34 12.07
C VAL A 95 1.53 -14.81 10.73
N PHE A 96 1.85 -15.72 9.80
CA PHE A 96 2.27 -15.34 8.45
C PHE A 96 1.19 -14.53 7.71
N LEU A 97 -0.06 -15.00 7.75
CA LEU A 97 -1.18 -14.36 7.07
C LEU A 97 -1.52 -13.01 7.69
N ASP A 98 -1.50 -12.91 9.02
CA ASP A 98 -1.72 -11.65 9.75
C ASP A 98 -0.67 -10.60 9.35
N ASN A 99 0.62 -10.94 9.40
CA ASN A 99 1.71 -10.05 8.99
C ASN A 99 1.51 -9.50 7.56
N TYR A 100 1.19 -10.37 6.61
CA TYR A 100 1.06 -9.95 5.21
C TYR A 100 -0.25 -9.23 4.89
N ASN A 101 -1.35 -9.63 5.53
CA ASN A 101 -2.64 -8.94 5.36
C ASN A 101 -2.63 -7.55 6.02
N ARG A 102 -1.79 -7.32 7.04
CA ARG A 102 -1.58 -5.97 7.61
C ARG A 102 -0.83 -5.03 6.66
N MET A 103 0.09 -5.55 5.85
CA MET A 103 0.83 -4.74 4.88
C MET A 103 -0.06 -4.18 3.76
N ILE A 104 -1.22 -4.79 3.48
CA ILE A 104 -2.18 -4.29 2.50
C ILE A 104 -3.34 -3.64 3.24
N HIS A 105 -3.50 -2.33 3.07
CA HIS A 105 -4.57 -1.59 3.72
C HIS A 105 -5.89 -1.81 2.97
N PHE A 106 -5.88 -1.62 1.66
CA PHE A 106 -7.03 -1.87 0.78
C PHE A 106 -6.61 -1.97 -0.69
N GLU A 107 -7.50 -2.52 -1.51
CA GLU A 107 -7.40 -2.47 -2.97
C GLU A 107 -8.66 -1.86 -3.55
N THR A 108 -8.51 -1.26 -4.71
CA THR A 108 -9.60 -0.77 -5.54
C THR A 108 -9.68 -1.62 -6.81
N GLU A 109 -10.46 -1.18 -7.80
CA GLU A 109 -10.50 -1.87 -9.09
C GLU A 109 -9.09 -1.96 -9.72
N ARG A 110 -8.34 -0.85 -9.69
CA ARG A 110 -7.07 -0.69 -10.41
C ARG A 110 -5.86 -0.46 -9.51
N LEU A 111 -6.04 -0.23 -8.21
CA LEU A 111 -4.97 0.17 -7.30
C LEU A 111 -4.84 -0.78 -6.11
N VAL A 112 -3.62 -0.86 -5.58
CA VAL A 112 -3.29 -1.51 -4.31
C VAL A 112 -2.62 -0.47 -3.43
N ILE A 113 -3.15 -0.28 -2.23
CA ILE A 113 -2.61 0.65 -1.24
C ILE A 113 -2.01 -0.16 -0.11
N LYS A 114 -0.70 0.00 0.09
CA LYS A 114 0.08 -0.89 0.94
C LYS A 114 1.29 -0.20 1.56
N GLU A 115 1.85 -0.84 2.58
CA GLU A 115 3.14 -0.46 3.14
C GLU A 115 4.28 -0.56 2.10
N ILE A 116 5.32 0.26 2.33
CA ILE A 116 6.58 0.12 1.62
C ILE A 116 7.30 -1.11 2.15
N THR A 117 7.57 -2.05 1.26
CA THR A 117 8.20 -3.32 1.63
C THR A 117 9.62 -3.46 1.10
N ILE A 118 9.97 -2.68 0.07
CA ILE A 118 11.27 -2.74 -0.62
C ILE A 118 11.77 -1.35 -0.98
N GLU A 119 13.10 -1.21 -1.05
CA GLU A 119 13.75 0.07 -1.37
C GLU A 119 13.40 0.57 -2.78
N GLU A 120 13.11 -0.32 -3.73
CA GLU A 120 12.69 0.04 -5.08
C GLU A 120 11.35 0.79 -5.10
N GLU A 121 10.42 0.47 -4.19
CA GLU A 121 9.14 1.19 -4.08
C GLU A 121 9.38 2.62 -3.57
N LEU A 122 10.28 2.77 -2.60
CA LEU A 122 10.70 4.08 -2.08
C LEU A 122 11.45 4.89 -3.14
N LYS A 123 12.31 4.27 -3.96
CA LYS A 123 12.98 4.92 -5.10
C LYS A 123 11.99 5.37 -6.17
N ALA A 124 10.94 4.58 -6.43
CA ALA A 124 9.89 4.96 -7.36
C ALA A 124 9.10 6.19 -6.84
N LEU A 125 8.77 6.23 -5.54
CA LEU A 125 8.20 7.44 -4.94
C LEU A 125 9.14 8.63 -4.97
N LEU A 126 10.44 8.42 -4.74
CA LEU A 126 11.42 9.50 -4.79
C LEU A 126 11.40 10.18 -6.17
N ALA A 127 11.30 9.41 -7.25
CA ALA A 127 11.18 9.96 -8.60
C ALA A 127 9.91 10.81 -8.82
N ILE A 128 8.84 10.56 -8.06
CA ILE A 128 7.61 11.39 -8.05
C ILE A 128 7.88 12.68 -7.27
N TYR A 129 8.48 12.55 -6.08
CA TYR A 129 8.80 13.64 -5.17
C TYR A 129 9.84 14.62 -5.71
N THR A 130 10.68 14.20 -6.67
CA THR A 130 11.69 15.06 -7.29
C THR A 130 11.19 15.81 -8.53
N GLN A 131 9.88 15.82 -8.77
CA GLN A 131 9.25 16.57 -9.86
C GLN A 131 8.49 17.79 -9.30
N GLU A 132 8.81 18.98 -9.80
CA GLU A 132 8.19 20.24 -9.37
C GLU A 132 6.66 20.20 -9.54
N GLU A 133 6.17 19.69 -10.66
CA GLU A 133 4.74 19.61 -10.96
C GLU A 133 3.96 18.77 -9.95
N ASN A 134 4.56 17.69 -9.44
CA ASN A 134 3.95 16.83 -8.42
C ASN A 134 3.95 17.49 -7.05
N MET A 135 4.97 18.30 -6.74
CA MET A 135 5.16 18.91 -5.42
C MET A 135 4.57 20.32 -5.28
N LYS A 136 4.19 21.00 -6.37
CA LYS A 136 3.75 22.41 -6.36
C LYS A 136 2.58 22.74 -5.41
N TYR A 137 1.73 21.76 -5.10
CA TYR A 137 0.61 21.92 -4.17
C TYR A 137 0.83 21.31 -2.79
N ILE A 138 2.02 20.78 -2.53
CA ILE A 138 2.44 20.32 -1.21
C ILE A 138 2.94 21.52 -0.40
N GLN A 139 2.76 21.48 0.92
CA GLN A 139 2.97 22.65 1.78
C GLN A 139 4.38 23.27 1.64
N SER A 140 5.41 22.43 1.64
CA SER A 140 6.80 22.88 1.45
C SER A 140 7.11 23.25 0.00
N GLY A 141 6.39 22.68 -0.97
CA GLY A 141 6.71 22.76 -2.39
C GLY A 141 8.07 22.18 -2.79
N ARG A 142 8.86 21.64 -1.82
CA ARG A 142 10.22 21.16 -2.10
C ARG A 142 10.17 19.88 -2.94
N TYR A 143 11.07 19.82 -3.91
CA TYR A 143 11.26 18.69 -4.82
C TYR A 143 12.73 18.22 -4.88
N ASP A 144 13.56 18.65 -3.94
CA ASP A 144 14.97 18.27 -3.77
C ASP A 144 15.13 17.17 -2.72
N TRP A 145 14.16 16.26 -2.63
CA TRP A 145 14.16 15.17 -1.66
C TRP A 145 15.29 14.18 -1.91
N THR A 146 15.86 13.66 -0.83
CA THR A 146 16.77 12.51 -0.84
C THR A 146 16.04 11.23 -0.44
N LEU A 147 16.60 10.07 -0.83
CA LEU A 147 16.08 8.77 -0.40
C LEU A 147 16.06 8.62 1.13
N GLN A 148 17.04 9.20 1.82
CA GLN A 148 17.12 9.15 3.29
C GLN A 148 16.02 9.96 3.95
N GLU A 149 15.74 11.17 3.48
CA GLU A 149 14.65 12.02 4.00
C GLU A 149 13.29 11.37 3.77
N LEU A 150 13.05 10.82 2.58
CA LEU A 150 11.79 10.15 2.27
C LEU A 150 11.62 8.88 3.13
N LYS A 151 12.69 8.11 3.33
CA LYS A 151 12.70 6.95 4.25
C LYS A 151 12.36 7.37 5.67
N ALA A 152 12.96 8.45 6.16
CA ALA A 152 12.71 8.97 7.51
C ALA A 152 11.27 9.45 7.67
N ARG A 153 10.69 10.10 6.66
CA ARG A 153 9.28 10.52 6.63
C ARG A 153 8.33 9.32 6.77
N TYR A 154 8.52 8.28 5.96
CA TYR A 154 7.68 7.08 6.02
C TYR A 154 7.81 6.34 7.34
N LYS A 155 9.04 6.21 7.86
CA LYS A 155 9.28 5.63 9.17
C LYS A 155 8.56 6.41 10.26
N ALA A 156 8.71 7.73 10.27
CA ALA A 156 8.09 8.61 11.25
C ALA A 156 6.56 8.51 11.21
N ALA A 157 5.96 8.43 10.02
CA ALA A 157 4.52 8.28 9.85
C ALA A 157 4.03 6.89 10.32
N ASN A 158 4.60 5.81 9.78
CA ASN A 158 3.96 4.49 9.85
C ASN A 158 4.46 3.61 11.02
N GLU A 159 5.66 3.86 11.56
CA GLU A 159 6.17 3.07 12.70
C GLU A 159 5.94 3.77 14.04
N THR A 160 6.00 5.11 14.08
CA THR A 160 5.99 5.86 15.34
C THR A 160 4.90 6.91 15.44
N GLY A 161 4.35 7.35 14.30
CA GLY A 161 3.52 8.55 14.23
C GLY A 161 2.03 8.28 14.37
N TYR A 162 1.56 7.10 13.93
CA TYR A 162 0.15 6.78 13.87
C TYR A 162 -0.16 5.35 14.34
N PRO A 163 -1.38 5.09 14.83
CA PRO A 163 -1.84 3.73 15.12
C PRO A 163 -1.85 2.86 13.86
N GLU A 164 -1.88 1.55 14.04
CA GLU A 164 -1.97 0.58 12.95
C GLU A 164 -3.12 0.90 11.99
N GLY A 165 -2.82 0.92 10.69
CA GLY A 165 -3.77 1.24 9.62
C GLY A 165 -3.84 2.72 9.25
N TYR A 166 -3.26 3.61 10.06
CA TYR A 166 -3.09 5.02 9.72
C TYR A 166 -1.65 5.29 9.28
N GLY A 167 -1.42 6.39 8.56
CA GLY A 167 -0.11 6.75 8.00
C GLY A 167 -0.18 7.08 6.51
N VAL A 168 0.96 6.96 5.84
CA VAL A 168 1.14 7.24 4.41
C VAL A 168 1.60 5.98 3.71
N PHE A 169 0.89 5.59 2.66
CA PHE A 169 1.09 4.30 1.99
C PHE A 169 1.36 4.50 0.51
N VAL A 170 2.07 3.55 -0.11
CA VAL A 170 2.27 3.60 -1.56
C VAL A 170 0.99 3.24 -2.30
N VAL A 171 0.74 3.96 -3.39
CA VAL A 171 -0.30 3.65 -4.36
C VAL A 171 0.35 2.93 -5.53
N LYS A 172 0.02 1.66 -5.68
CA LYS A 172 0.56 0.77 -6.71
C LYS A 172 -0.51 0.38 -7.72
N MET A 173 -0.16 0.34 -9.00
CA MET A 173 -1.04 -0.24 -10.01
C MET A 173 -1.23 -1.74 -9.76
N ARG A 174 -2.50 -2.15 -9.67
CA ARG A 174 -2.86 -3.54 -9.44
C ARG A 174 -2.32 -4.40 -10.59
N GLY A 175 -1.54 -5.41 -10.23
CA GLY A 175 -0.99 -6.33 -11.23
C GLY A 175 0.30 -5.91 -11.92
N GLU A 176 0.75 -4.70 -11.65
CA GLU A 176 1.99 -4.14 -12.19
C GLU A 176 2.95 -3.85 -11.04
N ASN A 177 4.18 -3.49 -11.35
CA ASN A 177 5.14 -3.05 -10.33
C ASN A 177 5.21 -1.52 -10.20
N ASN A 178 4.34 -0.81 -10.92
CA ASN A 178 4.39 0.62 -11.03
C ASN A 178 3.79 1.27 -9.78
N ILE A 179 4.62 1.98 -9.02
CA ILE A 179 4.18 2.93 -8.02
C ILE A 179 3.78 4.20 -8.75
N ILE A 180 2.56 4.69 -8.48
CA ILE A 180 2.00 5.86 -9.16
C ILE A 180 1.77 7.03 -8.23
N GLY A 181 2.13 6.88 -6.95
CA GLY A 181 1.88 7.87 -5.94
C GLY A 181 1.86 7.30 -4.54
N GLU A 182 1.33 8.11 -3.63
CA GLU A 182 1.07 7.77 -2.25
C GLU A 182 -0.29 8.31 -1.81
N ALA A 183 -0.86 7.69 -0.80
CA ALA A 183 -2.10 8.15 -0.19
C ALA A 183 -2.17 7.67 1.26
N GLY A 184 -2.89 8.39 2.10
CA GLY A 184 -2.85 8.13 3.53
C GLY A 184 -3.95 8.79 4.34
N LEU A 185 -3.98 8.38 5.60
CA LEU A 185 -4.81 8.93 6.66
C LEU A 185 -3.88 9.40 7.77
N PHE A 186 -3.85 10.70 8.02
CA PHE A 186 -2.95 11.30 9.01
C PHE A 186 -3.65 12.46 9.71
N ASN A 187 -3.11 12.91 10.85
CA ASN A 187 -3.72 14.01 11.59
C ASN A 187 -3.73 15.28 10.75
N SER A 188 -4.84 16.00 10.79
CA SER A 188 -4.94 17.29 10.11
C SER A 188 -3.97 18.28 10.75
N PHE A 189 -3.28 19.04 9.92
CA PHE A 189 -2.28 20.00 10.40
C PHE A 189 -2.90 21.12 11.25
N SER A 190 -4.16 21.51 10.99
CA SER A 190 -4.83 22.55 11.78
C SER A 190 -5.53 22.03 13.02
N ASP A 191 -5.92 20.77 13.03
CA ASP A 191 -6.62 20.14 14.13
C ASP A 191 -6.11 18.70 14.26
N PRO A 192 -5.11 18.46 15.13
CA PRO A 192 -4.57 17.13 15.34
C PRO A 192 -5.58 16.11 15.87
N GLY A 193 -6.75 16.56 16.35
CA GLY A 193 -7.85 15.68 16.75
C GLY A 193 -8.68 15.15 15.58
N LYS A 194 -8.46 15.66 14.36
CA LYS A 194 -9.17 15.25 13.15
C LYS A 194 -8.26 14.48 12.21
N MET A 195 -8.84 13.48 11.55
CA MET A 195 -8.16 12.68 10.55
C MET A 195 -8.33 13.32 9.17
N GLU A 196 -7.24 13.42 8.42
CA GLU A 196 -7.18 14.00 7.08
C GLU A 196 -6.86 12.92 6.04
N VAL A 197 -7.59 12.97 4.92
CA VAL A 197 -7.29 12.18 3.71
C VAL A 197 -6.36 12.99 2.83
N GLY A 198 -5.21 12.41 2.49
CA GLY A 198 -4.26 13.02 1.56
C GLY A 198 -3.72 12.05 0.53
N TYR A 199 -3.29 12.59 -0.62
CA TYR A 199 -2.66 11.82 -1.67
C TYR A 199 -1.72 12.67 -2.53
N ILE A 200 -0.78 11.98 -3.17
CA ILE A 200 0.01 12.47 -4.30
C ILE A 200 -0.10 11.41 -5.37
N ILE A 201 -0.56 11.78 -6.57
CA ILE A 201 -0.48 10.92 -7.76
C ILE A 201 0.50 11.58 -8.72
N ASP A 202 1.38 10.80 -9.33
CA ASP A 202 2.31 11.26 -10.34
C ASP A 202 1.58 11.84 -11.56
N GLN A 203 2.06 12.97 -12.08
CA GLN A 203 1.47 13.70 -13.20
C GLN A 203 1.24 12.81 -14.42
N ALA A 204 2.09 11.82 -14.67
CA ALA A 204 1.91 10.84 -15.74
C ALA A 204 0.59 10.05 -15.66
N TYR A 205 -0.07 10.07 -14.50
CA TYR A 205 -1.31 9.37 -14.18
C TYR A 205 -2.48 10.30 -13.89
N TRP A 206 -2.32 11.63 -14.01
CA TRP A 206 -3.43 12.59 -13.86
C TRP A 206 -4.50 12.41 -14.94
N ASN A 207 -5.70 12.92 -14.65
CA ASN A 207 -6.88 12.88 -15.53
C ASN A 207 -7.37 11.46 -15.93
N LYS A 208 -6.88 10.41 -15.27
CA LYS A 208 -7.30 9.00 -15.47
C LYS A 208 -8.22 8.47 -14.36
N GLY A 209 -8.61 9.34 -13.42
CA GLY A 209 -9.50 9.03 -12.29
C GLY A 209 -8.82 8.43 -11.06
N TYR A 210 -7.50 8.21 -11.06
CA TYR A 210 -6.80 7.56 -9.94
C TYR A 210 -6.87 8.33 -8.62
N GLY A 211 -6.82 9.66 -8.65
CA GLY A 211 -7.00 10.48 -7.43
C GLY A 211 -8.38 10.28 -6.79
N THR A 212 -9.44 10.23 -7.60
CA THR A 212 -10.79 9.93 -7.11
C THR A 212 -10.90 8.51 -6.57
N GLU A 213 -10.35 7.53 -7.29
CA GLU A 213 -10.41 6.12 -6.89
C GLU A 213 -9.66 5.85 -5.58
N VAL A 214 -8.45 6.39 -5.42
CA VAL A 214 -7.67 6.18 -4.18
C VAL A 214 -8.34 6.86 -2.99
N CYS A 215 -8.88 8.07 -3.16
CA CYS A 215 -9.61 8.75 -2.09
C CYS A 215 -10.91 8.04 -1.73
N GLN A 216 -11.67 7.52 -2.69
CA GLN A 216 -12.84 6.68 -2.38
C GLN A 216 -12.42 5.46 -1.55
N GLY A 217 -11.35 4.78 -1.95
CA GLY A 217 -10.80 3.64 -1.20
C GLY A 217 -10.36 4.00 0.23
N LEU A 218 -9.75 5.17 0.43
CA LEU A 218 -9.39 5.66 1.77
C LEU A 218 -10.60 5.97 2.65
N ILE A 219 -11.62 6.62 2.08
CA ILE A 219 -12.87 6.92 2.80
C ILE A 219 -13.52 5.63 3.29
N ASP A 220 -13.66 4.69 2.35
CA ASP A 220 -14.21 3.37 2.54
C ASP A 220 -13.46 2.61 3.65
N TYR A 221 -12.13 2.59 3.56
CA TYR A 221 -11.23 1.99 4.54
C TYR A 221 -11.34 2.65 5.93
N ALA A 222 -11.29 3.98 6.00
CA ALA A 222 -11.35 4.73 7.25
C ALA A 222 -12.67 4.49 8.00
N PHE A 223 -13.80 4.55 7.29
CA PHE A 223 -15.12 4.42 7.90
C PHE A 223 -15.45 2.97 8.26
N SER A 224 -15.17 2.03 7.36
CA SER A 224 -15.60 0.63 7.56
C SER A 224 -14.64 -0.17 8.42
N ARG A 225 -13.33 0.08 8.31
CA ARG A 225 -12.30 -0.72 9.00
C ARG A 225 -11.73 -0.02 10.22
N LEU A 226 -11.43 1.28 10.12
CA LEU A 226 -10.82 2.02 11.23
C LEU A 226 -11.86 2.64 12.17
N GLY A 227 -13.15 2.55 11.84
CA GLY A 227 -14.24 3.09 12.65
C GLY A 227 -14.24 4.62 12.74
N CYS A 228 -13.59 5.29 11.79
CA CYS A 228 -13.57 6.74 11.73
C CYS A 228 -14.98 7.28 11.43
N THR A 229 -15.37 8.40 12.05
CA THR A 229 -16.70 9.01 11.85
C THR A 229 -16.66 10.29 11.02
N GLU A 230 -15.49 10.91 10.90
CA GLU A 230 -15.27 12.16 10.18
C GLU A 230 -13.88 12.18 9.55
N LEU A 231 -13.81 12.62 8.29
CA LEU A 231 -12.59 12.87 7.56
C LEU A 231 -12.55 14.32 7.08
N ILE A 232 -11.36 14.90 7.14
CA ILE A 232 -11.04 16.20 6.57
C ILE A 232 -10.28 16.01 5.25
N ALA A 233 -10.46 16.93 4.32
CA ALA A 233 -9.59 17.07 3.17
C ALA A 233 -9.25 18.54 2.99
N ARG A 234 -7.95 18.86 2.93
CA ARG A 234 -7.46 20.22 2.78
C ARG A 234 -6.53 20.33 1.59
N MET A 235 -6.72 21.38 0.79
CA MET A 235 -5.89 21.65 -0.38
C MET A 235 -5.82 23.14 -0.66
N TYR A 236 -4.74 23.59 -1.30
CA TYR A 236 -4.71 24.95 -1.83
C TYR A 236 -5.86 25.18 -2.80
N ASP A 237 -6.47 26.36 -2.73
CA ASP A 237 -7.61 26.78 -3.55
C ASP A 237 -7.34 26.62 -5.05
N GLN A 238 -6.10 26.88 -5.46
CA GLN A 238 -5.62 26.74 -6.84
C GLN A 238 -5.52 25.28 -7.31
N ASN A 239 -5.53 24.29 -6.41
CA ASN A 239 -5.50 22.87 -6.74
C ASN A 239 -6.90 22.37 -7.13
N MET A 240 -7.40 22.89 -8.25
CA MET A 240 -8.74 22.60 -8.75
C MET A 240 -8.97 21.12 -9.05
N ALA A 241 -7.91 20.35 -9.30
CA ALA A 241 -8.02 18.90 -9.46
C ALA A 241 -8.49 18.23 -8.16
N SER A 242 -7.89 18.60 -7.02
CA SER A 242 -8.23 18.02 -5.71
C SER A 242 -9.57 18.55 -5.17
N VAL A 243 -9.92 19.80 -5.47
CA VAL A 243 -11.27 20.35 -5.24
C VAL A 243 -12.33 19.49 -5.92
N ARG A 244 -12.16 19.20 -7.21
CA ARG A 244 -13.09 18.34 -7.96
C ARG A 244 -13.15 16.91 -7.42
N VAL A 245 -12.07 16.40 -6.84
CA VAL A 245 -12.08 15.08 -6.18
C VAL A 245 -12.99 15.14 -4.95
N CYS A 246 -12.86 16.16 -4.09
CA CYS A 246 -13.71 16.34 -2.91
C CYS A 246 -15.19 16.45 -3.30
N GLU A 247 -15.51 17.28 -4.31
CA GLU A 247 -16.88 17.46 -4.81
C GLU A 247 -17.48 16.15 -5.33
N LYS A 248 -16.73 15.40 -6.16
CA LYS A 248 -17.18 14.11 -6.71
C LYS A 248 -17.43 13.05 -5.65
N LEU A 249 -16.63 13.07 -4.59
CA LEU A 249 -16.73 12.11 -3.48
C LEU A 249 -17.72 12.58 -2.41
N GLY A 250 -18.46 13.68 -2.65
CA GLY A 250 -19.47 14.18 -1.73
C GLY A 250 -18.88 14.60 -0.39
N PHE A 251 -17.72 15.25 -0.40
CA PHE A 251 -17.29 16.03 0.75
C PHE A 251 -18.05 17.36 0.77
N GLU A 252 -18.40 17.82 1.97
CA GLU A 252 -19.01 19.12 2.21
C GLU A 252 -17.93 20.18 2.35
N TYR A 253 -18.10 21.32 1.68
CA TYR A 253 -17.23 22.48 1.91
C TYR A 253 -17.42 22.98 3.34
N LEU A 254 -16.31 23.17 4.07
CA LEU A 254 -16.34 23.64 5.45
C LEU A 254 -15.92 25.11 5.54
N LEU A 255 -14.73 25.44 5.03
CA LEU A 255 -14.18 26.79 5.10
C LEU A 255 -13.09 27.06 4.06
N THR A 256 -12.75 28.33 3.92
CA THR A 256 -11.56 28.82 3.22
C THR A 256 -10.71 29.57 4.24
N GLY A 257 -9.41 29.33 4.21
CA GLY A 257 -8.45 29.97 5.10
C GLY A 257 -7.15 30.33 4.39
N GLU A 258 -6.21 30.88 5.14
CA GLU A 258 -4.87 31.23 4.65
C GLU A 258 -3.81 30.41 5.40
N ALA A 259 -2.94 29.72 4.65
CA ALA A 259 -1.84 28.96 5.22
C ALA A 259 -0.68 29.87 5.63
N ALA A 260 0.28 29.36 6.41
CA ALA A 260 1.44 30.14 6.87
C ALA A 260 2.28 30.77 5.74
N ASN A 261 2.22 30.21 4.53
CA ASN A 261 2.86 30.74 3.33
C ASN A 261 1.98 31.70 2.52
N LYS A 262 0.91 32.23 3.12
CA LYS A 262 -0.07 33.15 2.53
C LYS A 262 -0.87 32.60 1.34
N LYS A 263 -0.79 31.28 1.10
CA LYS A 263 -1.63 30.64 0.07
C LYS A 263 -3.01 30.35 0.66
N VAL A 264 -4.03 30.65 -0.13
CA VAL A 264 -5.42 30.32 0.22
C VAL A 264 -5.63 28.80 0.11
N PHE A 265 -6.28 28.23 1.11
CA PHE A 265 -6.68 26.82 1.12
C PHE A 265 -8.20 26.68 1.30
N ARG A 266 -8.74 25.59 0.78
CA ARG A 266 -10.09 25.11 1.08
C ARG A 266 -10.00 23.89 1.98
N GLU A 267 -10.94 23.81 2.91
CA GLU A 267 -11.13 22.64 3.75
C GLU A 267 -12.52 22.07 3.53
N TYR A 268 -12.56 20.76 3.42
CA TYR A 268 -13.77 19.98 3.24
C TYR A 268 -13.88 18.92 4.33
N ARG A 269 -15.11 18.51 4.60
CA ARG A 269 -15.44 17.47 5.58
C ARG A 269 -16.28 16.38 4.94
N LYS A 270 -16.03 15.13 5.30
CA LYS A 270 -16.92 14.00 5.02
C LYS A 270 -17.23 13.27 6.32
N THR A 271 -18.49 13.08 6.61
CA THR A 271 -18.96 12.31 7.76
C THR A 271 -19.45 10.93 7.31
N PHE A 272 -19.33 9.96 8.20
CA PHE A 272 -19.90 8.64 7.97
C PHE A 272 -21.43 8.74 8.01
N ILE A 273 -22.09 8.36 6.93
CA ILE A 273 -23.55 8.28 6.84
C ILE A 273 -23.93 6.80 7.03
N LYS A 274 -24.64 6.52 8.13
CA LYS A 274 -25.16 5.18 8.46
C LYS A 274 -26.23 4.72 7.49
#